data_AF-A0A517ZDF8-F1
#
_entry.id   AF-A0A517ZDF8-F1
#
_cell.length_a   1.000
_cell.length_b   1.000
_cell.length_c   1.000
_cell.angle_alpha   90.00
_cell.angle_beta   90.00
_cell.angle_gamma   90.00
#
_symmetry.space_group_name_H-M   'P 1'
#
loop_
_entity.id
_entity.type
_entity.pdbx_description
1 polymer ?
#
loop_
_entity_poly.entity_id
_entity_poly.type
_entity_poly.pdbx_seq_one_letter_code
_entity_poly.pdbx_strand_id
1 'polypeptide(L)' 'MTGWWFLLALLPILAIAGVGLLAILYIFAGTLGLDSLLQLGDPPAPLTCWHCGRETAPGRKCRHCGSELQ' A
#
# COMPACT_ATOMS: atom_id res chain seq x y z
N MET A 1 -40.51 24.73 -21.81
CA MET A 1 -40.87 23.50 -21.07
C MET A 1 -40.04 22.27 -21.50
N THR A 2 -39.04 22.40 -22.39
CA THR A 2 -38.27 21.29 -22.97
C THR A 2 -36.98 20.93 -22.21
N GLY A 3 -36.41 21.84 -21.42
CA GLY A 3 -35.13 21.60 -20.73
C GLY A 3 -35.18 20.65 -19.52
N TRP A 4 -36.34 20.49 -18.90
CA TRP A 4 -36.48 19.70 -17.67
C TRP A 4 -36.34 18.19 -17.91
N TRP A 5 -36.82 17.71 -19.06
CA TRP A 5 -36.70 16.32 -19.49
C TRP A 5 -35.27 15.91 -19.79
N PHE A 6 -34.47 16.85 -20.30
CA PHE A 6 -33.05 16.65 -20.55
C PHE A 6 -32.27 16.47 -19.24
N LEU A 7 -32.56 17.30 -18.23
CA LEU A 7 -31.95 17.17 -16.90
C LEU A 7 -32.31 15.82 -16.22
N LEU A 8 -33.58 15.40 -16.34
CA LEU A 8 -34.03 14.09 -15.83
C LEU A 8 -33.31 12.92 -16.51
N ALA A 9 -33.00 13.02 -17.80
CA ALA A 9 -32.26 12.00 -18.53
C ALA A 9 -30.75 12.03 -18.25
N LEU A 10 -30.19 13.21 -18.00
CA LEU A 10 -28.74 13.40 -17.80
C LEU A 10 -28.29 13.00 -16.38
N LEU A 11 -29.14 13.21 -15.38
CA LEU A 11 -28.86 12.90 -13.98
C LEU A 11 -28.48 11.42 -13.72
N PRO A 12 -29.22 10.41 -14.21
CA PRO A 12 -28.84 9.01 -14.01
C PRO A 12 -27.54 8.64 -14.74
N ILE A 13 -27.28 9.24 -15.91
CA ILE A 13 -26.03 9.02 -16.66
C ILE A 13 -24.85 9.53 -15.84
N LEU A 14 -24.97 10.73 -15.27
CA LEU A 14 -23.95 11.33 -14.43
C LEU A 14 -23.71 10.49 -13.15
N ALA A 15 -24.79 9.97 -12.56
CA ALA A 15 -24.71 9.13 -11.37
C ALA A 15 -23.99 7.80 -11.66
N ILE A 16 -24.32 7.12 -12.77
CA ILE A 16 -23.66 5.86 -13.16
C ILE A 16 -22.18 6.11 -13.48
N ALA A 17 -21.87 7.18 -14.22
CA ALA A 17 -20.49 7.55 -14.52
C ALA A 17 -19.68 7.88 -13.24
N GLY A 18 -20.29 8.61 -12.31
CA GLY A 18 -19.69 8.94 -11.02
C GLY A 18 -19.42 7.71 -10.16
N VAL A 19 -20.41 6.80 -10.03
CA VAL A 19 -20.25 5.55 -9.28
C VAL A 19 -19.20 4.64 -9.93
N GLY A 20 -19.18 4.54 -11.25
CA GLY A 20 -18.18 3.78 -11.99
C GLY A 20 -16.76 4.31 -11.77
N LEU A 21 -16.58 5.64 -11.85
CA LEU A 21 -15.30 6.28 -11.57
C LEU A 21 -14.84 6.01 -10.12
N LEU A 22 -15.76 6.11 -9.16
CA LEU A 22 -15.46 5.90 -7.74
C LEU A 22 -15.08 4.44 -7.46
N ALA A 23 -15.73 3.48 -8.10
CA ALA A 23 -15.37 2.06 -8.03
C ALA A 23 -13.98 1.79 -8.62
N ILE A 24 -13.65 2.39 -9.76
CA ILE A 24 -12.31 2.30 -10.37
C ILE A 24 -11.26 2.87 -9.41
N LEU A 25 -11.50 4.07 -8.87
CA LEU A 25 -10.59 4.70 -7.90
C LEU A 25 -10.42 3.86 -6.64
N TYR A 26 -11.48 3.23 -6.14
CA TYR A 26 -11.41 2.35 -4.96
C TYR A 26 -10.55 1.10 -5.23
N ILE A 27 -10.76 0.43 -6.36
CA ILE A 27 -9.97 -0.74 -6.76
C ILE A 27 -8.50 -0.32 -6.97
N PHE A 28 -8.27 0.77 -7.71
CA PHE A 28 -6.91 1.24 -7.98
C PHE A 28 -6.20 1.75 -6.73
N ALA A 29 -6.89 2.41 -5.80
CA ALA A 29 -6.32 2.82 -4.51
C ALA A 29 -5.92 1.61 -3.65
N GLY A 30 -6.66 0.50 -3.73
CA GLY A 30 -6.27 -0.76 -3.10
C GLY A 30 -5.01 -1.39 -3.74
N THR A 31 -4.79 -1.19 -5.04
CA THR A 31 -3.61 -1.73 -5.74
C THR A 31 -2.40 -0.79 -5.76
N LEU A 32 -2.63 0.52 -5.65
CA LEU A 32 -1.60 1.57 -5.70
C LEU A 32 -1.19 1.96 -4.28
N GLY A 33 -0.40 1.11 -3.64
CA GLY A 33 0.69 1.61 -2.78
C GLY A 33 0.36 2.04 -1.36
N LEU A 34 -0.74 1.60 -0.75
CA LEU A 34 -0.85 1.66 0.71
C LEU A 34 0.19 0.75 1.39
N ASP A 35 0.47 -0.42 0.81
CA ASP A 35 1.49 -1.34 1.33
C ASP A 35 2.92 -0.76 1.23
N SER A 36 3.22 0.02 0.19
CA SER A 36 4.52 0.68 0.03
C SER A 36 4.72 1.85 0.99
N LEU A 37 3.65 2.54 1.38
CA LEU A 37 3.73 3.59 2.42
C LEU A 37 3.82 3.01 3.83
N LEU A 38 3.22 1.85 4.09
CA LEU A 38 3.33 1.15 5.37
C LEU A 38 4.72 0.49 5.56
N GLN A 39 5.32 -0.06 4.50
CA GLN A 39 6.66 -0.66 4.57
C GLN A 39 7.80 0.33 4.82
N LEU A 40 7.60 1.62 4.61
CA LEU A 40 8.61 2.65 4.90
C LEU A 40 8.76 2.94 6.41
N GLY A 41 7.82 2.47 7.24
CA GLY A 41 7.83 2.67 8.68
C GLY A 41 8.27 1.46 9.51
N ASP A 42 8.31 0.26 8.93
CA ASP A 42 8.67 -0.93 9.71
C ASP A 42 10.18 -0.98 9.96
N PRO A 43 10.62 -0.99 11.23
CA PRO A 43 12.02 -1.20 11.54
C PRO A 43 12.44 -2.57 10.98
N PRO A 44 13.59 -2.66 10.31
CA PRO A 44 13.99 -3.89 9.66
C PRO A 44 14.14 -4.99 10.72
N ALA A 45 13.50 -6.13 10.47
CA ALA A 45 13.33 -7.19 11.47
C ALA A 45 14.68 -7.62 12.06
N PRO A 46 14.80 -7.77 13.40
CA PRO A 46 16.03 -8.23 14.02
C PRO A 46 16.35 -9.64 13.52
N LEU A 47 17.60 -9.84 13.11
CA LEU A 47 18.09 -11.15 12.68
C LEU A 47 18.82 -11.82 13.83
N THR A 48 18.59 -13.11 14.04
CA THR A 48 19.39 -13.91 14.96
C THR A 48 20.68 -14.35 14.28
N CYS A 49 21.82 -14.04 14.87
CA CYS A 49 23.10 -14.48 14.34
C CYS A 49 23.28 -15.99 14.51
N TRP A 50 23.49 -16.71 13.40
CA TRP A 50 23.73 -18.16 13.41
C TRP A 50 24.97 -18.59 14.21
N HIS A 51 25.95 -17.70 14.38
CA HIS A 51 27.19 -18.02 15.10
C HIS A 51 27.10 -17.81 16.62
N CYS A 52 26.43 -16.75 17.08
CA CYS A 52 26.37 -16.43 18.51
C CYS A 52 24.98 -16.58 19.14
N GLY A 53 23.95 -16.87 18.33
CA GLY A 53 22.56 -17.04 18.78
C GLY A 53 21.91 -15.75 19.30
N ARG A 54 22.56 -14.60 19.17
CA ARG A 54 22.02 -13.31 19.65
C ARG A 54 21.26 -12.59 18.55
N GLU A 55 20.20 -11.90 18.95
CA GLU A 55 19.49 -10.94 18.11
C GLU A 55 20.41 -9.76 17.80
N THR A 56 20.48 -9.39 16.54
CA THR A 56 21.30 -8.29 16.06
C THR A 56 20.57 -7.55 14.95
N ALA A 57 20.88 -6.26 14.80
CA ALA A 57 20.28 -5.46 13.75
C ALA A 57 20.65 -6.02 12.37
N PRO A 58 19.73 -5.96 11.39
CA PRO A 58 20.00 -6.43 10.05
C PRO A 58 21.16 -5.64 9.43
N GLY A 59 22.12 -6.38 8.90
CA GLY A 59 23.37 -5.85 8.36
C GLY A 59 24.27 -7.00 7.91
N ARG A 60 25.41 -6.69 7.28
CA ARG A 60 26.32 -7.72 6.73
C ARG A 60 27.07 -8.51 7.81
N LYS A 61 27.25 -7.94 9.00
CA LYS A 61 28.07 -8.52 10.08
C LYS A 61 27.40 -8.37 11.43
N CYS A 62 27.50 -9.41 12.24
CA CYS A 62 27.04 -9.37 13.62
C CYS A 62 27.89 -8.40 14.44
N ARG A 63 27.26 -7.46 15.17
CA ARG A 63 27.98 -6.53 16.05
C ARG A 63 28.66 -7.22 17.24
N HIS A 64 28.22 -8.42 17.61
CA HIS A 64 28.78 -9.15 18.75
C HIS A 64 29.99 -10.01 18.39
N CYS A 65 29.90 -10.82 17.34
CA CYS A 65 30.95 -11.76 16.97
C CYS A 65 31.71 -11.38 15.69
N GLY A 66 31.28 -10.34 14.97
CA GLY A 66 31.91 -9.90 13.72
C GLY A 66 31.72 -10.85 12.53
N SER A 67 31.11 -12.02 12.75
CA SER A 67 30.80 -13.00 11.71
C SER A 67 29.73 -12.48 10.76
N GLU A 68 29.75 -12.95 9.53
CA GLU A 68 28.76 -12.58 8.52
C GLU A 68 27.38 -13.11 8.91
N LEU A 69 26.39 -12.22 8.80
CA LEU A 69 24.98 -12.57 8.97
C LEU A 69 24.46 -13.02 7.62
N GLN A 70 25.00 -14.14 7.14
CA GLN A 70 24.72 -14.75 5.84
C GLN A 70 25.25 -13.98 4.61
#